data_AF-A0A5J6JGH9-F1
#
_entry.id   AF-A0A5J6JGH9-F1
#
_cell.length_a   1.000
_cell.length_b   1.000
_cell.length_c   1.000
_cell.angle_alpha   90.00
_cell.angle_beta   90.00
_cell.angle_gamma   90.00
#
_symmetry.space_group_name_H-M   'P 1'
#
loop_
_entity.id
_entity.type
_entity.pdbx_description
1 polymer ?
#
loop_
_entity_poly.entity_id
_entity_poly.type
_entity_poly.pdbx_seq_one_letter_code
_entity_poly.pdbx_strand_id
1 'polypeptide(L)'
;MPGGFRTEDGPAWQRIRRYAVPGWMIERATAHRLAGDWQEACAVAAVDVAFDLPGLAARHGAPVAEAVEEDLRHLAPDLVRWHLPRVLGGRTTLEPDIRVLLARYGSGAGAPVLSVTTGPMIEGPQRLRLDCAPLPPLGRTYSFVPRPRPEDWTAARALWDARHTTELRERLGGGAGRLPFLAPDGTPLPPDRLPTRDPGAADPAGQAEWITLLDVRDESAAAYEAAGLERDGTTPRPLRRGRPFDPEAFLRAADIDLTRLASELRRLAATGAGERWLIGSSYRHALLEPAGPDPAGRIRVRVVERDEAKGVPRLPRFVWKRQPDLELVRTGRITPRELHPLVSAALFPGAGPADGPPGPAEAKPVRVRCRGEWHLVRSRGGVLDLLPHSREEQQRERAMRAFGGAVQGCFAVQQIWTTGEGRLPRALRAQRRELFLRAQHGDTPGVLALLDAGTDPRVRDARGRTLLHELHLLDHEELLPRLLGAGLDLEARSKAGLTPLQVAVQCGGSAELVRAYLEAGSRIDVVDDAELSLAQVVRRYRRTDLAFLRDRVEGEFPGIGSEWFDEHMEEREAEEEDGEA
;
A
#
# COMPACT_ATOMS: atom_id res chain seq x y z
N MET A 1 -8.10 17.74 -15.07
CA MET A 1 -7.27 17.54 -13.86
C MET A 1 -5.82 17.53 -14.30
N PRO A 2 -4.87 17.91 -13.43
CA PRO A 2 -3.45 17.68 -13.72
C PRO A 2 -3.21 16.21 -14.06
N GLY A 3 -2.42 15.94 -15.11
CA GLY A 3 -1.99 14.61 -15.50
C GLY A 3 -1.31 13.86 -14.34
N GLY A 4 -1.36 12.53 -14.35
CA GLY A 4 -0.68 11.70 -13.35
C GLY A 4 -1.46 11.34 -12.09
N PHE A 5 -2.69 11.83 -11.93
CA PHE A 5 -3.63 11.41 -10.88
C PHE A 5 -5.03 11.16 -11.46
N ARG A 6 -5.57 9.95 -11.31
CA ARG A 6 -6.93 9.66 -11.78
C ARG A 6 -7.95 10.08 -10.72
N THR A 7 -8.97 10.84 -11.11
CA THR A 7 -10.02 11.31 -10.19
C THR A 7 -10.75 10.15 -9.49
N GLU A 8 -10.91 9.03 -10.19
CA GLU A 8 -11.51 7.79 -9.67
C GLU A 8 -10.70 7.15 -8.53
N ASP A 9 -9.40 7.41 -8.45
CA ASP A 9 -8.53 6.92 -7.37
C ASP A 9 -8.64 7.78 -6.10
N GLY A 10 -9.23 8.98 -6.17
CA GLY A 10 -9.36 9.90 -5.03
C GLY A 10 -9.96 9.27 -3.77
N PRO A 11 -11.10 8.56 -3.85
CA PRO A 11 -11.65 7.84 -2.70
C PRO A 11 -10.74 6.74 -2.14
N ALA A 12 -9.90 6.10 -2.98
CA ALA A 12 -8.94 5.09 -2.51
C ALA A 12 -7.78 5.77 -1.77
N TRP A 13 -7.21 6.83 -2.34
CA TRP A 13 -6.15 7.61 -1.70
C TRP A 13 -6.57 8.28 -0.40
N GLN A 14 -7.81 8.80 -0.31
CA GLN A 14 -8.35 9.30 0.95
C GLN A 14 -8.33 8.22 2.05
N ARG A 15 -8.66 6.97 1.71
CA ARG A 15 -8.58 5.85 2.66
C ARG A 15 -7.14 5.50 2.99
N ILE A 16 -6.26 5.46 2.00
CA ILE A 16 -4.83 5.20 2.21
C ILE A 16 -4.28 6.22 3.22
N ARG A 17 -4.56 7.51 3.06
CA ARG A 17 -4.14 8.54 4.03
C ARG A 17 -4.76 8.36 5.40
N ARG A 18 -6.00 7.89 5.48
CA ARG A 18 -6.67 7.65 6.76
C ARG A 18 -6.12 6.45 7.54
N TYR A 19 -5.77 5.35 6.87
CA TYR A 19 -5.52 4.06 7.53
C TYR A 19 -4.11 3.52 7.38
N ALA A 20 -3.38 3.83 6.30
CA ALA A 20 -2.10 3.19 6.02
C ALA A 20 -0.97 3.66 6.94
N VAL A 21 -1.06 4.89 7.44
CA VAL A 21 -0.12 5.51 8.39
C VAL A 21 -0.96 6.29 9.40
N PRO A 22 -1.51 5.63 10.43
CA PRO A 22 -2.41 6.27 11.40
C PRO A 22 -1.68 7.30 12.28
N GLY A 23 -2.40 8.27 12.84
CA GLY A 23 -1.83 9.35 13.65
C GLY A 23 -0.94 8.86 14.82
N TRP A 24 -1.35 7.80 15.52
CA TRP A 24 -0.55 7.22 16.61
C TRP A 24 0.82 6.71 16.15
N MET A 25 0.91 6.17 14.93
CA MET A 25 2.15 5.65 14.35
C MET A 25 3.11 6.80 14.08
N ILE A 26 2.59 7.88 13.48
CA ILE A 26 3.35 9.11 13.21
C ILE A 26 3.87 9.72 14.52
N GLU A 27 2.98 9.87 15.51
CA GLU A 27 3.31 10.44 16.81
C GLU A 27 4.44 9.65 17.50
N ARG A 28 4.26 8.33 17.65
CA ARG A 28 5.24 7.47 18.32
C ARG A 28 6.54 7.36 17.53
N ALA A 29 6.49 7.13 16.22
CA ALA A 29 7.69 7.03 15.39
C ALA A 29 8.49 8.35 15.39
N THR A 30 7.79 9.49 15.35
CA THR A 30 8.43 10.81 15.49
C THR A 30 9.06 10.99 16.86
N ALA A 31 8.40 10.59 17.94
CA ALA A 31 8.97 10.69 19.29
C ALA A 31 10.26 9.87 19.43
N HIS A 32 10.27 8.62 18.97
CA HIS A 32 11.46 7.76 19.01
C HIS A 32 12.60 8.30 18.14
N ARG A 33 12.28 8.77 16.93
CA ARG A 33 13.26 9.43 16.04
C ARG A 33 13.89 10.66 16.69
N LEU A 34 13.10 11.53 17.33
CA LEU A 34 13.60 12.72 18.01
C LEU A 34 14.43 12.38 19.27
N ALA A 35 14.18 11.22 19.89
CA ALA A 35 14.99 10.69 20.98
C ALA A 35 16.29 9.99 20.51
N GLY A 36 16.46 9.81 19.19
CA GLY A 36 17.61 9.11 18.60
C GLY A 36 17.48 7.58 18.55
N ASP A 37 16.31 7.04 18.91
CA ASP A 37 16.01 5.60 18.90
C ASP A 37 15.36 5.20 17.57
N TRP A 38 16.20 5.02 16.55
CA TRP A 38 15.73 4.71 15.20
C TRP A 38 15.19 3.29 15.07
N GLN A 39 15.66 2.34 15.90
CA GLN A 39 15.16 0.97 15.92
C GLN A 39 13.70 0.94 16.38
N GLU A 40 13.39 1.63 17.47
CA GLU A 40 12.02 1.66 17.99
C GLU A 40 11.10 2.49 17.07
N ALA A 41 11.62 3.55 16.44
CA ALA A 41 10.88 4.26 15.39
C ALA A 41 10.49 3.33 14.21
N CYS A 42 11.42 2.46 13.79
CA CYS A 42 11.16 1.43 12.78
C CYS A 42 10.13 0.40 13.25
N ALA A 43 10.27 -0.13 14.48
CA ALA A 43 9.37 -1.13 15.04
C ALA A 43 7.91 -0.61 15.09
N VAL A 44 7.71 0.62 15.59
CA VAL A 44 6.40 1.29 15.65
C VAL A 44 5.79 1.48 14.26
N ALA A 45 6.60 1.78 13.24
CA ALA A 45 6.16 1.92 11.85
C ALA A 45 5.95 0.58 11.11
N ALA A 46 6.13 -0.54 11.81
CA ALA A 46 6.10 -1.91 11.30
C ALA A 46 7.17 -2.16 10.22
N VAL A 47 8.39 -1.70 10.51
CA VAL A 47 9.60 -1.90 9.70
C VAL A 47 10.54 -2.82 10.47
N ASP A 48 10.75 -4.03 9.94
CA ASP A 48 11.64 -5.04 10.49
C ASP A 48 13.07 -4.81 10.00
N VAL A 49 14.00 -4.59 10.93
CA VAL A 49 15.42 -4.32 10.64
C VAL A 49 16.16 -5.65 10.49
N ALA A 50 16.75 -5.88 9.32
CA ALA A 50 17.37 -7.15 8.96
C ALA A 50 18.92 -7.14 8.98
N PHE A 51 19.52 -6.15 9.62
CA PHE A 51 20.97 -6.00 9.75
C PHE A 51 21.33 -5.33 11.08
N ASP A 52 22.59 -5.44 11.48
CA ASP A 52 23.14 -4.78 12.66
C ASP A 52 24.36 -3.90 12.28
N LEU A 53 24.54 -2.78 12.99
CA LEU A 53 25.63 -1.85 12.75
C LEU A 53 27.02 -2.47 12.99
N PRO A 54 27.26 -3.28 14.04
CA PRO A 54 28.54 -3.97 14.22
C PRO A 54 28.91 -4.89 13.04
N GLY A 55 27.97 -5.68 12.55
CA GLY A 55 28.15 -6.56 11.39
C GLY A 55 28.36 -5.77 10.10
N LEU A 56 27.77 -4.58 9.97
CA LEU A 56 28.02 -3.67 8.86
C LEU A 56 29.43 -3.08 8.93
N ALA A 57 29.87 -2.64 10.12
CA ALA A 57 31.22 -2.13 10.35
C ALA A 57 32.29 -3.18 10.08
N ALA A 58 32.05 -4.43 10.48
CA ALA A 58 32.97 -5.54 10.23
C ALA A 58 33.13 -5.86 8.73
N ARG A 59 32.06 -5.73 7.93
CA ARG A 59 32.07 -6.06 6.50
C ARG A 59 32.50 -4.92 5.59
N HIS A 60 32.14 -3.69 5.94
CA HIS A 60 32.31 -2.51 5.07
C HIS A 60 33.13 -1.38 5.70
N GLY A 61 33.62 -1.55 6.93
CA GLY A 61 34.40 -0.58 7.67
C GLY A 61 33.57 0.35 8.55
N ALA A 62 34.19 0.85 9.62
CA ALA A 62 33.55 1.78 10.56
C ALA A 62 32.97 3.05 9.90
N PRO A 63 33.64 3.71 8.93
CA PRO A 63 33.09 4.92 8.31
C PRO A 63 31.76 4.69 7.58
N VAL A 64 31.57 3.50 6.99
CA VAL A 64 30.31 3.14 6.33
C VAL A 64 29.21 2.92 7.36
N ALA A 65 29.50 2.21 8.45
CA ALA A 65 28.54 1.99 9.52
C ALA A 65 28.11 3.30 10.20
N GLU A 66 29.05 4.22 10.45
CA GLU A 66 28.77 5.55 11.00
C GLU A 66 27.89 6.38 10.06
N ALA A 67 28.17 6.36 8.75
CA ALA A 67 27.35 7.07 7.77
C ALA A 67 25.91 6.49 7.68
N VAL A 68 25.78 5.17 7.78
CA VAL A 68 24.48 4.49 7.80
C VAL A 68 23.71 4.85 9.07
N GLU A 69 24.37 4.81 10.24
CA GLU A 69 23.76 5.18 11.51
C GLU A 69 23.28 6.64 11.50
N GLU A 70 24.07 7.55 10.94
CA GLU A 70 23.68 8.95 10.79
C GLU A 70 22.40 9.11 9.95
N ASP A 71 22.30 8.43 8.81
CA ASP A 71 21.07 8.45 8.01
C ASP A 71 19.89 7.78 8.74
N LEU A 72 20.12 6.72 9.52
CA LEU A 72 19.08 6.05 10.32
C LEU A 72 18.52 6.93 11.44
N ARG A 73 19.35 7.75 12.10
CA ARG A 73 18.89 8.73 13.12
C ARG A 73 17.91 9.75 12.55
N HIS A 74 17.96 10.00 11.24
CA HIS A 74 17.08 10.95 10.55
C HIS A 74 16.01 10.28 9.68
N LEU A 75 16.02 8.96 9.57
CA LEU A 75 15.00 8.18 8.87
C LEU A 75 13.64 8.35 9.55
N ALA A 76 12.65 8.78 8.78
CA ALA A 76 11.23 8.76 9.15
C ALA A 76 10.56 7.54 8.49
N PRO A 77 10.48 6.38 9.17
CA PRO A 77 9.95 5.14 8.58
C PRO A 77 8.44 5.22 8.27
N ASP A 78 7.69 5.98 9.06
CA ASP A 78 6.30 6.35 8.82
C ASP A 78 6.13 7.21 7.55
N LEU A 79 7.10 8.09 7.25
CA LEU A 79 7.14 8.88 6.03
C LEU A 79 7.50 8.02 4.80
N VAL A 80 8.44 7.08 4.92
CA VAL A 80 8.71 6.08 3.86
C VAL A 80 7.40 5.39 3.49
N ARG A 81 6.71 4.85 4.50
CA ARG A 81 5.42 4.17 4.35
C ARG A 81 4.37 5.09 3.72
N TRP A 82 4.35 6.38 4.06
CA TRP A 82 3.45 7.37 3.46
C TRP A 82 3.63 7.46 1.93
N HIS A 83 4.85 7.43 1.43
CA HIS A 83 5.14 7.59 0.00
C HIS A 83 5.20 6.29 -0.80
N LEU A 84 5.21 5.12 -0.14
CA LEU A 84 5.31 3.83 -0.83
C LEU A 84 4.17 3.59 -1.83
N PRO A 85 4.47 2.97 -2.99
CA PRO A 85 3.46 2.57 -3.98
C PRO A 85 2.35 1.69 -3.40
N ARG A 86 1.15 1.84 -3.94
CA ARG A 86 -0.07 1.16 -3.47
C ARG A 86 -0.78 0.46 -4.63
N VAL A 87 -1.43 -0.65 -4.31
CA VAL A 87 -2.38 -1.30 -5.23
C VAL A 87 -3.70 -0.54 -5.18
N LEU A 88 -4.11 0.03 -6.31
CA LEU A 88 -5.37 0.76 -6.48
C LEU A 88 -6.44 -0.17 -7.13
N GLY A 89 -7.57 0.39 -7.58
CA GLY A 89 -8.65 -0.41 -8.18
C GLY A 89 -9.52 -1.14 -7.15
N GLY A 90 -9.81 -0.48 -6.02
CA GLY A 90 -10.63 -1.03 -4.92
C GLY A 90 -9.81 -1.57 -3.75
N ARG A 91 -8.51 -1.80 -3.95
CA ARG A 91 -7.53 -2.10 -2.89
C ARG A 91 -6.87 -0.83 -2.37
N THR A 92 -6.17 -0.94 -1.24
CA THR A 92 -5.43 0.17 -0.62
C THR A 92 -4.08 -0.24 -0.02
N THR A 93 -3.67 -1.51 -0.14
CA THR A 93 -2.46 -2.06 0.48
C THR A 93 -1.18 -1.66 -0.26
N LEU A 94 -0.03 -1.87 0.39
CA LEU A 94 1.29 -1.78 -0.22
C LEU A 94 1.35 -2.65 -1.48
N GLU A 95 1.99 -2.11 -2.52
CA GLU A 95 2.31 -2.91 -3.69
C GLU A 95 3.38 -3.95 -3.33
N PRO A 96 3.17 -5.24 -3.66
CA PRO A 96 4.11 -6.27 -3.30
C PRO A 96 5.38 -6.23 -4.13
N ASP A 97 6.44 -6.85 -3.60
CA ASP A 97 7.72 -7.02 -4.28
C ASP A 97 8.30 -5.71 -4.84
N ILE A 98 8.33 -4.66 -4.02
CA ILE A 98 9.02 -3.41 -4.31
C ILE A 98 10.24 -3.29 -3.41
N ARG A 99 11.41 -3.00 -3.97
CA ARG A 99 12.61 -2.64 -3.20
C ARG A 99 12.98 -1.20 -3.46
N VAL A 100 12.76 -0.36 -2.47
CA VAL A 100 13.11 1.06 -2.50
C VAL A 100 14.56 1.23 -2.06
N LEU A 101 15.37 1.90 -2.88
CA LEU A 101 16.76 2.23 -2.56
C LEU A 101 16.81 3.61 -1.92
N LEU A 102 17.16 3.70 -0.64
CA LEU A 102 17.16 4.97 0.11
C LEU A 102 18.49 5.71 -0.01
N ALA A 103 19.62 5.03 0.22
CA ALA A 103 20.96 5.62 0.18
C ALA A 103 22.01 4.58 -0.21
N ARG A 104 23.10 5.03 -0.86
CA ARG A 104 24.26 4.21 -1.23
C ARG A 104 25.50 4.70 -0.49
N TYR A 105 26.30 3.79 0.06
CA TYR A 105 27.50 4.12 0.82
C TYR A 105 28.74 3.61 0.11
N GLY A 106 29.34 4.47 -0.71
CA GLY A 106 30.50 4.16 -1.54
C GLY A 106 30.16 3.92 -3.02
N SER A 107 31.20 3.64 -3.81
CA SER A 107 31.10 3.45 -5.26
C SER A 107 31.34 1.99 -5.65
N GLY A 108 30.59 1.50 -6.65
CA GLY A 108 30.78 0.17 -7.23
C GLY A 108 29.73 -0.86 -6.79
N ALA A 109 29.80 -2.06 -7.37
CA ALA A 109 28.80 -3.11 -7.18
C ALA A 109 28.79 -3.72 -5.76
N GLY A 110 29.91 -3.61 -5.02
CA GLY A 110 30.04 -4.08 -3.65
C GLY A 110 29.66 -3.04 -2.58
N ALA A 111 29.25 -1.83 -2.98
CA ALA A 111 28.85 -0.79 -2.04
C ALA A 111 27.51 -1.14 -1.38
N PRO A 112 27.40 -1.10 -0.04
CA PRO A 112 26.14 -1.37 0.62
C PRO A 112 25.11 -0.28 0.30
N VAL A 113 23.86 -0.71 0.16
CA VAL A 113 22.71 0.14 -0.16
C VAL A 113 21.67 -0.05 0.93
N LEU A 114 21.30 1.03 1.61
CA LEU A 114 20.17 1.04 2.52
C LEU A 114 18.90 0.96 1.68
N SER A 115 18.06 -0.04 1.94
CA SER A 115 16.86 -0.30 1.16
C SER A 115 15.70 -0.80 2.01
N VAL A 116 14.48 -0.51 1.57
CA VAL A 116 13.24 -0.99 2.17
C VAL A 116 12.52 -1.87 1.17
N THR A 117 12.10 -3.06 1.60
CA THR A 117 11.38 -4.03 0.76
C THR A 117 9.95 -4.23 1.27
N THR A 118 8.97 -4.20 0.38
CA THR A 118 7.57 -4.55 0.69
C THR A 118 7.36 -6.07 0.66
N GLY A 119 6.35 -6.56 1.38
CA GLY A 119 6.01 -7.99 1.39
C GLY A 119 5.62 -8.54 0.01
N PRO A 120 5.61 -9.88 -0.16
CA PRO A 120 5.40 -10.52 -1.47
C PRO A 120 3.92 -10.65 -1.87
N MET A 121 2.98 -10.32 -0.99
CA MET A 121 1.54 -10.57 -1.20
C MET A 121 0.69 -9.32 -1.03
N ILE A 122 -0.29 -9.15 -1.92
CA ILE A 122 -1.25 -8.02 -1.89
C ILE A 122 -2.10 -8.03 -0.61
N GLU A 123 -2.52 -9.22 -0.18
CA GLU A 123 -3.35 -9.44 1.00
C GLU A 123 -2.50 -9.89 2.21
N GLY A 124 -1.17 -9.76 2.12
CA GLY A 124 -0.26 -10.12 3.21
C GLY A 124 -0.03 -9.00 4.22
N PRO A 125 0.76 -9.29 5.27
CA PRO A 125 1.11 -8.31 6.30
C PRO A 125 1.66 -7.02 5.69
N GLN A 126 1.21 -5.87 6.18
CA GLN A 126 1.66 -4.55 5.71
C GLN A 126 2.98 -4.12 6.38
N ARG A 127 3.87 -5.09 6.60
CA ARG A 127 5.20 -4.91 7.19
C ARG A 127 6.25 -4.68 6.12
N LEU A 128 7.27 -3.90 6.47
CA LEU A 128 8.39 -3.55 5.61
C LEU A 128 9.66 -4.20 6.15
N ARG A 129 10.61 -4.55 5.28
CA ARG A 129 11.94 -5.02 5.68
C ARG A 129 12.98 -3.98 5.33
N LEU A 130 13.73 -3.49 6.33
CA LEU A 130 14.87 -2.60 6.15
C LEU A 130 16.16 -3.42 6.10
N ASP A 131 16.93 -3.25 5.04
CA ASP A 131 18.14 -4.01 4.75
C ASP A 131 19.27 -3.05 4.33
N CYS A 132 20.52 -3.42 4.61
CA CYS A 132 21.69 -2.64 4.21
C CYS A 132 22.77 -3.58 3.70
N ALA A 133 22.75 -3.84 2.39
CA ALA A 133 23.64 -4.78 1.73
C ALA A 133 23.90 -4.36 0.28
N PRO A 134 24.97 -4.87 -0.36
CA PRO A 134 25.19 -4.68 -1.79
C PRO A 134 24.02 -5.24 -2.60
N LEU A 135 23.67 -4.55 -3.69
CA LEU A 135 22.59 -5.02 -4.56
C LEU A 135 23.06 -6.26 -5.34
N PRO A 136 22.26 -7.33 -5.38
CA PRO A 136 22.61 -8.49 -6.20
C PRO A 136 22.72 -8.05 -7.68
N PRO A 137 23.69 -8.58 -8.44
CA PRO A 137 23.88 -8.20 -9.84
C PRO A 137 22.61 -8.45 -10.66
N LEU A 138 22.36 -7.59 -11.65
CA LEU A 138 21.26 -7.69 -12.62
C LEU A 138 21.49 -8.88 -13.59
N GLY A 139 21.63 -10.10 -13.06
CA GLY A 139 21.66 -11.33 -13.83
C GLY A 139 20.27 -11.94 -14.00
N ARG A 140 20.05 -12.64 -15.12
CA ARG A 140 18.98 -13.64 -15.20
C ARG A 140 19.42 -14.82 -14.35
N THR A 141 18.95 -14.88 -13.12
CA THR A 141 18.88 -16.15 -12.41
C THR A 141 17.48 -16.68 -12.65
N TYR A 142 17.34 -17.96 -13.03
CA TYR A 142 16.05 -18.66 -13.11
C TYR A 142 15.42 -18.88 -11.72
N SER A 143 15.73 -18.03 -10.74
CA SER A 143 15.10 -18.02 -9.44
C SER A 143 13.66 -17.52 -9.61
N PHE A 144 12.70 -18.42 -9.40
CA PHE A 144 11.26 -18.15 -9.42
C PHE A 144 10.76 -17.24 -8.28
N VAL A 145 11.64 -16.79 -7.38
CA VAL A 145 11.33 -15.67 -6.48
C VAL A 145 11.32 -14.39 -7.32
N PRO A 146 10.17 -13.69 -7.47
CA PRO A 146 10.14 -12.42 -8.18
C PRO A 146 11.16 -11.49 -7.54
N ARG A 147 12.17 -11.06 -8.30
CA ARG A 147 13.08 -10.02 -7.79
C ARG A 147 12.24 -8.78 -7.53
N PRO A 148 12.26 -8.21 -6.31
CA PRO A 148 11.54 -7.00 -6.03
C PRO A 148 11.90 -5.93 -7.05
N ARG A 149 10.89 -5.27 -7.61
CA ARG A 149 11.12 -4.21 -8.58
C ARG A 149 11.82 -3.05 -7.88
N PRO A 150 12.99 -2.62 -8.37
CA PRO A 150 13.72 -1.53 -7.73
C PRO A 150 13.00 -0.20 -7.97
N GLU A 151 12.91 0.62 -6.93
CA GLU A 151 12.49 2.01 -6.94
C GLU A 151 13.66 2.83 -6.37
N ASP A 152 14.37 3.57 -7.21
CA ASP A 152 15.55 4.32 -6.76
C ASP A 152 15.13 5.67 -6.14
N TRP A 153 15.21 5.80 -4.82
CA TRP A 153 14.91 7.03 -4.07
C TRP A 153 16.17 7.71 -3.54
N THR A 154 17.36 7.32 -4.01
CA THR A 154 18.63 7.91 -3.56
C THR A 154 18.73 9.40 -3.83
N ALA A 155 18.09 9.87 -4.91
CA ALA A 155 17.97 11.28 -5.26
C ALA A 155 16.72 11.97 -4.63
N ALA A 156 15.96 11.28 -3.79
CA ALA A 156 14.66 11.73 -3.26
C ALA A 156 14.60 11.60 -1.72
N ARG A 157 15.63 12.11 -1.04
CA ARG A 157 15.71 12.14 0.44
C ARG A 157 14.47 12.73 1.10
N ALA A 158 13.82 13.71 0.46
CA ALA A 158 12.57 14.31 0.91
C ALA A 158 11.41 13.33 1.20
N LEU A 159 11.47 12.10 0.67
CA LEU A 159 10.47 11.06 0.87
C LEU A 159 10.70 10.21 2.14
N TRP A 160 11.83 10.37 2.83
CA TRP A 160 12.21 9.49 3.93
C TRP A 160 13.12 10.10 4.99
N ASP A 161 13.93 11.10 4.66
CA ASP A 161 14.83 11.80 5.57
C ASP A 161 14.18 13.08 6.07
N ALA A 162 13.96 13.18 7.39
CA ALA A 162 13.28 14.29 8.01
C ALA A 162 13.94 15.65 7.72
N ARG A 163 15.27 15.69 7.50
CA ARG A 163 16.05 16.91 7.23
C ARG A 163 15.76 17.51 5.84
N HIS A 164 15.28 16.69 4.90
CA HIS A 164 15.13 17.06 3.49
C HIS A 164 13.67 17.30 3.06
N THR A 165 12.72 17.18 3.97
CA THR A 165 11.27 17.20 3.64
C THR A 165 10.81 18.53 3.04
N THR A 166 11.50 19.64 3.30
CA THR A 166 11.21 20.94 2.68
C THR A 166 11.37 20.94 1.15
N GLU A 167 12.20 20.05 0.59
CA GLU A 167 12.36 19.90 -0.87
C GLU A 167 11.07 19.43 -1.56
N LEU A 168 10.11 18.81 -0.83
CA LEU A 168 8.85 18.34 -1.39
C LEU A 168 8.08 19.44 -2.11
N ARG A 169 8.13 20.67 -1.57
CA ARG A 169 7.45 21.82 -2.16
C ARG A 169 7.99 22.16 -3.54
N GLU A 170 9.31 22.33 -3.66
CA GLU A 170 9.95 22.66 -4.93
C GLU A 170 9.75 21.57 -5.96
N ARG A 171 9.89 20.31 -5.52
CA ARG A 171 9.64 19.15 -6.37
C ARG A 171 8.22 19.21 -6.90
N LEU A 172 7.21 19.41 -6.06
CA LEU A 172 5.80 19.39 -6.48
C LEU A 172 5.33 20.64 -7.27
N GLY A 173 6.24 21.37 -7.89
CA GLY A 173 5.95 22.57 -8.69
C GLY A 173 5.64 23.80 -7.87
N GLY A 174 5.95 23.79 -6.56
CA GLY A 174 5.81 24.94 -5.68
C GLY A 174 6.90 25.98 -5.92
N GLY A 175 6.48 27.24 -6.05
CA GLY A 175 7.39 28.40 -6.04
C GLY A 175 7.54 29.00 -4.64
N ALA A 176 8.23 30.13 -4.53
CA ALA A 176 8.47 30.82 -3.26
C ALA A 176 7.18 31.20 -2.49
N GLY A 177 6.05 31.35 -3.20
CA GLY A 177 4.79 31.83 -2.61
C GLY A 177 3.68 30.79 -2.48
N ARG A 178 3.57 29.78 -3.36
CA ARG A 178 2.39 28.90 -3.43
C ARG A 178 2.66 27.59 -4.18
N LEU A 179 1.75 26.63 -4.01
CA LEU A 179 1.68 25.39 -4.78
C LEU A 179 0.72 25.55 -5.98
N PRO A 180 0.85 24.72 -7.03
CA PRO A 180 -0.09 24.74 -8.15
C PRO A 180 -1.53 24.50 -7.67
N PHE A 181 -2.46 25.32 -8.15
CA PHE A 181 -3.90 25.32 -7.86
C PHE A 181 -4.30 25.64 -6.43
N LEU A 182 -3.36 26.03 -5.58
CA LEU A 182 -3.58 26.19 -4.14
C LEU A 182 -3.02 27.54 -3.68
N ALA A 183 -3.76 28.23 -2.82
CA ALA A 183 -3.23 29.32 -2.04
C ALA A 183 -2.29 28.79 -0.93
N PRO A 184 -1.51 29.65 -0.25
CA PRO A 184 -0.53 29.22 0.76
C PRO A 184 -1.12 28.46 1.96
N ASP A 185 -2.40 28.68 2.25
CA ASP A 185 -3.17 28.03 3.32
C ASP A 185 -3.80 26.69 2.87
N GLY A 186 -3.60 26.29 1.60
CA GLY A 186 -4.18 25.08 1.01
C GLY A 186 -5.60 25.27 0.47
N THR A 187 -6.14 26.49 0.42
CA THR A 187 -7.42 26.74 -0.24
C THR A 187 -7.27 26.64 -1.76
N PRO A 188 -8.19 25.96 -2.47
CA PRO A 188 -8.14 25.88 -3.93
C PRO A 188 -8.29 27.26 -4.58
N LEU A 189 -7.45 27.56 -5.58
CA LEU A 189 -7.53 28.81 -6.32
C LEU A 189 -8.78 28.84 -7.21
N PRO A 190 -9.48 29.98 -7.28
CA PRO A 190 -10.62 30.14 -8.18
C PRO A 190 -10.16 30.27 -9.65
N PRO A 191 -11.02 29.93 -10.63
CA PRO A 191 -10.63 29.87 -12.05
C PRO A 191 -10.09 31.17 -12.64
N ASP A 192 -10.53 32.33 -12.14
CA ASP A 192 -10.09 33.66 -12.56
C ASP A 192 -8.65 34.00 -12.15
N ARG A 193 -8.09 33.25 -11.20
CA ARG A 193 -6.69 33.37 -10.76
C ARG A 193 -5.72 32.44 -11.50
N LEU A 194 -6.24 31.57 -12.37
CA LEU A 194 -5.42 30.64 -13.16
C LEU A 194 -4.87 31.32 -14.43
N PRO A 195 -3.69 30.88 -14.92
CA PRO A 195 -3.07 31.48 -16.10
C PRO A 195 -3.92 31.28 -17.36
N THR A 196 -4.11 32.37 -18.11
CA THR A 196 -4.77 32.36 -19.43
C THR A 196 -3.77 32.33 -20.60
N ARG A 197 -2.49 32.55 -20.30
CA ARG A 197 -1.33 32.52 -21.21
C ARG A 197 -0.12 31.96 -20.47
N ASP A 198 0.93 31.61 -21.21
CA ASP A 198 2.19 31.14 -20.61
C ASP A 198 2.73 32.14 -19.57
N PRO A 199 2.83 31.74 -18.29
CA PRO A 199 3.34 32.60 -17.22
C PRO A 199 4.88 32.71 -17.20
N GLY A 200 5.58 31.87 -17.97
CA GLY A 200 7.03 31.82 -18.03
C GLY A 200 7.67 31.09 -16.83
N ALA A 201 8.98 30.82 -16.93
CA ALA A 201 9.72 30.02 -15.95
C ALA A 201 9.90 30.67 -14.56
N ALA A 202 9.60 31.97 -14.43
CA ALA A 202 9.69 32.69 -13.16
C ALA A 202 8.53 32.37 -12.19
N ASP A 203 7.43 31.81 -12.69
CA ASP A 203 6.31 31.30 -11.86
C ASP A 203 6.14 29.78 -12.08
N PRO A 204 6.89 28.93 -11.36
CA PRO A 204 6.80 27.47 -11.50
C PRO A 204 5.39 26.94 -11.21
N ALA A 205 4.68 27.54 -10.25
CA ALA A 205 3.33 27.13 -9.89
C ALA A 205 2.34 27.46 -11.01
N GLY A 206 2.43 28.67 -11.57
CA GLY A 206 1.70 29.08 -12.77
C GLY A 206 2.04 28.20 -13.98
N GLN A 207 3.31 27.85 -14.19
CA GLN A 207 3.71 27.00 -15.31
C GLN A 207 3.09 25.60 -15.20
N ALA A 208 3.10 24.99 -14.01
CA ALA A 208 2.44 23.72 -13.75
C ALA A 208 0.92 23.79 -13.96
N GLU A 209 0.29 24.90 -13.56
CA GLU A 209 -1.13 25.16 -13.83
C GLU A 209 -1.42 25.28 -15.32
N TRP A 210 -0.58 26.01 -16.05
CA TRP A 210 -0.71 26.22 -17.49
C TRP A 210 -0.60 24.90 -18.27
N ILE A 211 0.44 24.10 -18.01
CA ILE A 211 0.62 22.77 -18.62
C ILE A 211 -0.60 21.89 -18.35
N THR A 212 -1.11 21.89 -17.12
CA THR A 212 -2.31 21.15 -16.75
C THR A 212 -3.54 21.63 -17.49
N LEU A 213 -3.74 22.95 -17.64
CA LEU A 213 -4.89 23.51 -18.34
C LEU A 213 -4.89 23.16 -19.83
N LEU A 214 -3.71 23.15 -20.47
CA LEU A 214 -3.55 22.70 -21.85
C LEU A 214 -3.95 21.22 -22.00
N ASP A 215 -3.46 20.37 -21.11
CA ASP A 215 -3.81 18.93 -21.11
C ASP A 215 -5.32 18.70 -20.95
N VAL A 216 -5.97 19.46 -20.06
CA VAL A 216 -7.43 19.40 -19.84
C VAL A 216 -8.25 19.86 -21.03
N ARG A 217 -7.72 20.77 -21.85
CA ARG A 217 -8.35 21.25 -23.09
C ARG A 217 -8.12 20.31 -24.27
N ASP A 218 -7.49 19.15 -24.05
CA ASP A 218 -7.06 18.21 -25.08
C ASP A 218 -6.01 18.80 -26.04
N GLU A 219 -5.30 19.84 -25.60
CA GLU A 219 -4.20 20.48 -26.34
C GLU A 219 -2.86 19.78 -26.03
N SER A 220 -2.84 18.45 -26.19
CA SER A 220 -1.71 17.59 -25.75
C SER A 220 -0.36 18.00 -26.34
N ALA A 221 -0.33 18.47 -27.60
CA ALA A 221 0.91 18.96 -28.22
C ALA A 221 1.49 20.16 -27.49
N ALA A 222 0.64 21.15 -27.19
CA ALA A 222 1.03 22.35 -26.47
C ALA A 222 1.43 22.03 -25.03
N ALA A 223 0.74 21.09 -24.36
CA ALA A 223 1.06 20.68 -23.01
C ALA A 223 2.46 20.06 -22.90
N TYR A 224 2.84 19.17 -23.84
CA TYR A 224 4.18 18.59 -23.88
C TYR A 224 5.24 19.64 -24.20
N GLU A 225 4.99 20.53 -25.16
CA GLU A 225 5.92 21.61 -25.49
C GLU A 225 6.16 22.55 -24.31
N ALA A 226 5.09 22.96 -23.61
CA ALA A 226 5.17 23.79 -22.41
C ALA A 226 5.90 23.08 -21.24
N ALA A 227 5.87 21.75 -21.21
CA ALA A 227 6.63 20.91 -20.27
C ALA A 227 8.10 20.68 -20.70
N GLY A 228 8.52 21.17 -21.87
CA GLY A 228 9.87 20.95 -22.41
C GLY A 228 10.10 19.55 -22.96
N LEU A 229 9.02 18.87 -23.37
CA LEU A 229 9.03 17.50 -23.88
C LEU A 229 8.76 17.49 -25.39
N GLU A 230 9.59 16.76 -26.13
CA GLU A 230 9.41 16.49 -27.56
C GLU A 230 8.76 15.11 -27.72
N ARG A 231 7.60 15.04 -28.36
CA ARG A 231 6.92 13.76 -28.63
C ARG A 231 7.39 13.20 -29.96
N ASP A 232 7.83 11.95 -29.95
CA ASP A 232 8.08 11.20 -31.17
C ASP A 232 6.85 10.34 -31.52
N GLY A 233 6.18 10.67 -32.62
CA GLY A 233 5.01 9.96 -33.14
C GLY A 233 5.34 8.67 -33.89
N THR A 234 6.61 8.27 -33.96
CA THR A 234 7.04 7.05 -34.65
C THR A 234 6.34 5.82 -34.05
N THR A 235 5.56 5.13 -34.87
CA THR A 235 4.84 3.92 -34.45
C THR A 235 5.80 2.74 -34.39
N PRO A 236 5.95 2.04 -33.25
CA PRO A 236 6.76 0.83 -33.16
C PRO A 236 6.25 -0.25 -34.12
N ARG A 237 7.13 -1.16 -34.56
CA ARG A 237 6.72 -2.27 -35.43
C ARG A 237 5.54 -3.04 -34.82
N PRO A 238 4.53 -3.45 -35.61
CA PRO A 238 3.41 -4.20 -35.08
C PRO A 238 3.90 -5.55 -34.52
N LEU A 239 3.39 -5.95 -33.34
CA LEU A 239 3.57 -7.31 -32.85
C LEU A 239 2.97 -8.28 -33.87
N ARG A 240 3.61 -9.45 -34.05
CA ARG A 240 3.42 -10.44 -35.13
C ARG A 240 1.96 -10.82 -35.48
N ARG A 241 0.98 -10.54 -34.62
CA ARG A 241 -0.48 -10.64 -34.84
C ARG A 241 -1.29 -9.66 -33.94
N GLY A 242 -1.15 -8.35 -34.12
CA GLY A 242 -1.82 -7.34 -33.28
C GLY A 242 -2.61 -6.27 -34.03
N ARG A 243 -3.61 -5.66 -33.37
CA ARG A 243 -4.25 -4.41 -33.80
C ARG A 243 -3.20 -3.30 -34.02
N PRO A 244 -3.48 -2.28 -34.86
CA PRO A 244 -2.66 -1.07 -34.92
C PRO A 244 -2.40 -0.54 -33.51
N PHE A 245 -1.15 -0.28 -33.18
CA PHE A 245 -0.77 0.29 -31.90
C PHE A 245 -0.72 1.81 -32.04
N ASP A 246 -1.47 2.53 -31.20
CA ASP A 246 -1.45 3.99 -31.14
C ASP A 246 -0.51 4.43 -29.98
N PRO A 247 0.68 4.98 -30.30
CA PRO A 247 1.60 5.49 -29.29
C PRO A 247 0.99 6.61 -28.44
N GLU A 248 0.11 7.44 -29.01
CA GLU A 248 -0.49 8.54 -28.27
C GLU A 248 -1.52 8.02 -27.27
N ALA A 249 -2.36 7.06 -27.65
CA ALA A 249 -3.28 6.43 -26.71
C ALA A 249 -2.53 5.76 -25.56
N PHE A 250 -1.37 5.15 -25.82
CA PHE A 250 -0.51 4.58 -24.79
C PHE A 250 0.03 5.65 -23.83
N LEU A 251 0.56 6.75 -24.35
CA LEU A 251 1.07 7.85 -23.52
C LEU A 251 -0.03 8.52 -22.68
N ARG A 252 -1.23 8.72 -23.27
CA ARG A 252 -2.41 9.20 -22.52
C ARG A 252 -2.80 8.24 -21.41
N ALA A 253 -2.84 6.93 -21.69
CA ALA A 253 -3.21 5.91 -20.71
C ALA A 253 -2.15 5.69 -19.61
N ALA A 254 -0.90 6.13 -19.83
CA ALA A 254 0.16 6.04 -18.83
C ALA A 254 -0.05 7.00 -17.65
N ASP A 255 -0.90 8.02 -17.79
CA ASP A 255 -1.09 9.14 -16.84
C ASP A 255 0.26 9.63 -16.30
N ILE A 256 1.01 10.31 -17.14
CA ILE A 256 2.30 10.91 -16.79
C ILE A 256 2.06 12.32 -16.26
N ASP A 257 2.71 12.68 -15.15
CA ASP A 257 2.71 14.05 -14.66
C ASP A 257 3.67 14.92 -15.48
N LEU A 258 3.13 15.56 -16.53
CA LEU A 258 3.89 16.43 -17.42
C LEU A 258 4.47 17.66 -16.70
N THR A 259 3.87 18.09 -15.59
CA THR A 259 4.25 19.34 -14.91
C THR A 259 5.63 19.29 -14.24
N ARG A 260 6.12 18.08 -13.94
CA ARG A 260 7.35 17.84 -13.18
C ARG A 260 8.39 17.03 -13.92
N LEU A 261 7.96 16.21 -14.89
CA LEU A 261 8.77 15.16 -15.49
C LEU A 261 10.15 15.65 -15.93
N ALA A 262 10.22 16.72 -16.72
CA ALA A 262 11.49 17.23 -17.22
C ALA A 262 12.40 17.73 -16.10
N SER A 263 11.85 18.41 -15.09
CA SER A 263 12.63 18.92 -13.95
C SER A 263 13.23 17.80 -13.10
N GLU A 264 12.46 16.73 -12.85
CA GLU A 264 12.90 15.58 -12.07
C GLU A 264 13.90 14.71 -12.85
N LEU A 265 13.72 14.56 -14.17
CA LEU A 265 14.71 13.88 -15.02
C LEU A 265 16.06 14.60 -15.01
N ARG A 266 16.07 15.93 -15.06
CA ARG A 266 17.31 16.72 -14.92
C ARG A 266 17.93 16.56 -13.53
N ARG A 267 17.13 16.54 -12.47
CA ARG A 267 17.63 16.27 -11.11
C ARG A 267 18.26 14.88 -11.00
N LEU A 268 17.65 13.86 -11.60
CA LEU A 268 18.22 12.51 -11.66
C LEU A 268 19.49 12.43 -12.53
N ALA A 269 19.52 13.11 -13.68
CA ALA A 269 20.71 13.18 -14.51
C ALA A 269 21.90 13.78 -13.73
N ALA A 270 21.64 14.85 -12.96
CA ALA A 270 22.64 15.52 -12.15
C ALA A 270 23.24 14.63 -11.03
N THR A 271 22.55 13.57 -10.60
CA THR A 271 23.12 12.59 -9.66
C THR A 271 23.93 11.48 -10.33
N GLY A 272 24.10 11.53 -11.67
CA GLY A 272 24.78 10.49 -12.43
C GLY A 272 23.93 9.23 -12.66
N ALA A 273 22.60 9.30 -12.53
CA ALA A 273 21.69 8.16 -12.73
C ALA A 273 21.49 7.77 -14.21
N GLY A 274 22.24 8.37 -15.12
CA GLY A 274 22.13 8.22 -16.57
C GLY A 274 21.30 9.33 -17.21
N GLU A 275 21.02 9.17 -18.51
CA GLU A 275 20.24 10.13 -19.31
C GLU A 275 19.03 9.48 -20.01
N ARG A 276 18.89 8.16 -19.89
CA ARG A 276 17.86 7.37 -20.57
C ARG A 276 17.06 6.56 -19.55
N TRP A 277 15.74 6.67 -19.60
CA TRP A 277 14.85 5.97 -18.68
C TRP A 277 13.59 5.45 -19.35
N LEU A 278 12.94 4.47 -18.71
CA LEU A 278 11.69 3.87 -19.17
C LEU A 278 10.52 4.13 -18.23
N ILE A 279 9.37 4.48 -18.79
CA ILE A 279 8.04 4.42 -18.16
C ILE A 279 7.23 3.31 -18.85
N GLY A 280 6.49 2.48 -18.12
CA GLY A 280 5.54 1.51 -18.69
C GLY A 280 5.80 0.03 -18.39
N SER A 281 4.96 -0.84 -18.96
CA SER A 281 4.85 -2.28 -18.61
C SER A 281 5.43 -3.23 -19.68
N SER A 282 5.34 -4.54 -19.41
CA SER A 282 6.11 -5.68 -19.92
C SER A 282 6.34 -5.82 -21.44
N TYR A 283 5.67 -5.04 -22.30
CA TYR A 283 5.72 -5.21 -23.77
C TYR A 283 5.95 -3.91 -24.56
N ARG A 284 5.63 -2.75 -24.00
CA ARG A 284 5.78 -1.43 -24.62
C ARG A 284 6.19 -0.42 -23.56
N HIS A 285 7.20 0.38 -23.87
CA HIS A 285 7.77 1.33 -22.93
C HIS A 285 7.82 2.72 -23.56
N ALA A 286 7.54 3.77 -22.78
CA ALA A 286 7.92 5.12 -23.13
C ALA A 286 9.38 5.32 -22.71
N LEU A 287 10.27 5.48 -23.68
CA LEU A 287 11.67 5.85 -23.52
C LEU A 287 11.76 7.37 -23.45
N LEU A 288 12.50 7.84 -22.44
CA LEU A 288 12.81 9.24 -22.23
C LEU A 288 14.31 9.41 -22.43
N GLU A 289 14.72 10.28 -23.35
CA GLU A 289 16.12 10.54 -23.69
C GLU A 289 16.33 12.00 -24.13
N PRO A 290 17.54 12.57 -24.04
CA PRO A 290 17.80 13.93 -24.52
C PRO A 290 17.49 14.06 -26.01
N ALA A 291 16.81 15.13 -26.41
CA ALA A 291 16.48 15.36 -27.82
C ALA A 291 17.69 15.84 -28.66
N GLY A 292 18.76 16.30 -28.00
CA GLY A 292 19.99 16.81 -28.61
C GLY A 292 21.17 16.73 -27.64
N PRO A 293 22.35 17.28 -28.02
CA PRO A 293 23.59 17.18 -27.25
C PRO A 293 23.62 18.08 -26.01
N ASP A 294 22.68 19.03 -25.89
CA ASP A 294 22.55 19.89 -24.73
C ASP A 294 21.81 19.15 -23.59
N PRO A 295 22.46 18.89 -22.44
CA PRO A 295 21.82 18.26 -21.28
C PRO A 295 20.66 19.10 -20.70
N ALA A 296 20.65 20.41 -20.94
CA ALA A 296 19.55 21.30 -20.54
C ALA A 296 18.41 21.35 -21.57
N GLY A 297 18.59 20.70 -22.72
CA GLY A 297 17.66 20.71 -23.85
C GLY A 297 16.31 20.03 -23.59
N ARG A 298 15.54 19.87 -24.67
CA ARG A 298 14.26 19.15 -24.66
C ARG A 298 14.50 17.67 -24.42
N ILE A 299 13.53 17.00 -23.80
CA ILE A 299 13.55 15.55 -23.59
C ILE A 299 12.60 14.91 -24.59
N ARG A 300 13.12 13.99 -25.40
CA ARG A 300 12.32 13.20 -26.34
C ARG A 300 11.61 12.07 -25.60
N VAL A 301 10.32 11.92 -25.85
CA VAL A 301 9.49 10.81 -25.38
C VAL A 301 9.06 9.98 -26.58
N ARG A 302 9.52 8.73 -26.63
CA ARG A 302 9.26 7.79 -27.73
C ARG A 302 8.75 6.47 -27.20
N VAL A 303 7.78 5.86 -27.88
CA VAL A 303 7.36 4.49 -27.53
C VAL A 303 8.29 3.48 -28.20
N VAL A 304 8.84 2.56 -27.42
CA VAL A 304 9.80 1.55 -27.87
C VAL A 304 9.34 0.14 -27.51
N GLU A 305 9.91 -0.84 -28.21
CA GLU A 305 9.68 -2.26 -27.94
C GLU A 305 10.59 -2.79 -26.83
N ARG A 306 10.28 -3.99 -26.34
CA ARG A 306 11.04 -4.66 -25.28
C ARG A 306 12.53 -4.81 -25.60
N ASP A 307 12.89 -5.04 -26.87
CA ASP A 307 14.29 -5.26 -27.24
C ASP A 307 15.13 -4.00 -27.15
N GLU A 308 14.60 -2.85 -27.55
CA GLU A 308 15.26 -1.55 -27.42
C GLU A 308 15.27 -1.05 -25.97
N ALA A 309 14.28 -1.46 -25.17
CA ALA A 309 14.23 -1.20 -23.74
C ALA A 309 15.26 -2.01 -22.91
N LYS A 310 15.98 -2.96 -23.50
CA LYS A 310 16.95 -3.79 -22.76
C LYS A 310 18.09 -2.93 -22.20
N GLY A 311 18.36 -3.09 -20.91
CA GLY A 311 19.47 -2.41 -20.23
C GLY A 311 19.18 -0.95 -19.83
N VAL A 312 18.06 -0.37 -20.25
CA VAL A 312 17.67 0.99 -19.84
C VAL A 312 16.98 0.93 -18.46
N PRO A 313 17.41 1.74 -17.47
CA PRO A 313 16.79 1.74 -16.14
C PRO A 313 15.34 2.23 -16.18
N ARG A 314 14.52 1.70 -15.27
CA ARG A 314 13.14 2.17 -15.10
C ARG A 314 13.14 3.47 -14.30
N LEU A 315 12.24 4.37 -14.67
CA LEU A 315 12.07 5.63 -13.97
C LEU A 315 11.31 5.41 -12.65
N PRO A 316 11.83 5.88 -11.50
CA PRO A 316 11.12 5.78 -10.23
C PRO A 316 9.75 6.44 -10.28
N ARG A 317 8.74 5.84 -9.64
CA ARG A 317 7.35 6.32 -9.75
C ARG A 317 7.15 7.73 -9.24
N PHE A 318 7.87 8.16 -8.22
CA PHE A 318 7.72 9.52 -7.68
C PHE A 318 8.05 10.61 -8.72
N VAL A 319 8.84 10.28 -9.75
CA VAL A 319 9.27 11.22 -10.79
C VAL A 319 8.13 11.54 -11.76
N TRP A 320 7.40 10.52 -12.20
CA TRP A 320 6.45 10.63 -13.31
C TRP A 320 4.99 10.42 -12.90
N LYS A 321 4.73 9.97 -11.67
CA LYS A 321 3.40 10.00 -11.06
C LYS A 321 3.29 11.18 -10.11
N ARG A 322 2.11 11.81 -10.14
CA ARG A 322 1.76 12.89 -9.22
C ARG A 322 1.54 12.33 -7.82
N GLN A 323 2.09 12.98 -6.81
CA GLN A 323 1.78 12.62 -5.42
C GLN A 323 0.31 12.96 -5.11
N PRO A 324 -0.42 12.07 -4.41
CA PRO A 324 -1.85 12.23 -4.22
C PRO A 324 -2.20 13.38 -3.27
N ASP A 325 -1.28 13.81 -2.42
CA ASP A 325 -1.54 14.73 -1.29
C ASP A 325 -2.09 16.07 -1.75
N LEU A 326 -1.47 16.69 -2.76
CA LEU A 326 -1.96 17.95 -3.34
C LEU A 326 -3.37 17.81 -3.92
N GLU A 327 -3.67 16.69 -4.56
CA GLU A 327 -4.97 16.47 -5.19
C GLU A 327 -6.07 16.16 -4.17
N LEU A 328 -5.74 15.48 -3.08
CA LEU A 328 -6.68 15.25 -2.00
C LEU A 328 -7.03 16.57 -1.30
N VAL A 329 -6.05 17.46 -1.06
CA VAL A 329 -6.29 18.79 -0.49
C VAL A 329 -7.06 19.67 -1.46
N ARG A 330 -6.63 19.76 -2.73
CA ARG A 330 -7.29 20.58 -3.77
C ARG A 330 -8.75 20.19 -3.99
N THR A 331 -9.08 18.90 -3.86
CA THR A 331 -10.44 18.40 -4.03
C THR A 331 -11.26 18.38 -2.73
N GLY A 332 -10.72 18.90 -1.62
CA GLY A 332 -11.39 18.97 -0.33
C GLY A 332 -11.68 17.59 0.29
N ARG A 333 -10.95 16.54 -0.12
CA ARG A 333 -11.10 15.19 0.44
C ARG A 333 -10.42 15.04 1.79
N ILE A 334 -9.35 15.80 2.00
CA ILE A 334 -8.63 15.95 3.26
C ILE A 334 -8.20 17.41 3.41
N THR A 335 -7.94 17.82 4.64
CA THR A 335 -7.33 19.11 4.96
C THR A 335 -5.81 18.98 5.10
N PRO A 336 -5.03 20.07 4.99
CA PRO A 336 -3.60 20.05 5.28
C PRO A 336 -3.26 19.48 6.67
N ARG A 337 -4.15 19.62 7.66
CA ARG A 337 -3.93 19.12 9.03
C ARG A 337 -4.04 17.60 9.14
N GLU A 338 -4.71 16.95 8.20
CA GLU A 338 -4.84 15.49 8.12
C GLU A 338 -3.67 14.80 7.40
N LEU A 339 -2.76 15.59 6.81
CA LEU A 339 -1.53 15.07 6.20
C LEU A 339 -0.50 14.70 7.29
N HIS A 340 0.47 13.88 6.90
CA HIS A 340 1.67 13.66 7.70
C HIS A 340 2.32 15.00 8.10
N PRO A 341 2.71 15.23 9.37
CA PRO A 341 3.24 16.51 9.84
C PRO A 341 4.41 17.06 9.03
N LEU A 342 5.41 16.22 8.70
CA LEU A 342 6.52 16.62 7.82
C LEU A 342 6.06 17.05 6.40
N VAL A 343 5.10 16.33 5.81
CA VAL A 343 4.53 16.68 4.50
C VAL A 343 3.72 17.97 4.58
N SER A 344 2.90 18.11 5.62
CA SER A 344 2.09 19.30 5.84
C SER A 344 2.95 20.54 6.06
N ALA A 345 4.00 20.44 6.90
CA ALA A 345 4.93 21.54 7.14
C ALA A 345 5.66 21.97 5.86
N ALA A 346 6.06 21.02 5.02
CA ALA A 346 6.72 21.32 3.74
C ALA A 346 5.77 21.98 2.73
N LEU A 347 4.55 21.45 2.59
CA LEU A 347 3.61 21.89 1.55
C LEU A 347 2.78 23.11 1.98
N PHE A 348 2.32 23.14 3.23
CA PHE A 348 1.36 24.10 3.77
C PHE A 348 1.82 24.70 5.12
N PRO A 349 2.97 25.41 5.18
CA PRO A 349 3.49 26.01 6.41
C PRO A 349 2.53 27.03 7.04
N GLY A 350 1.61 27.60 6.27
CA GLY A 350 0.57 28.52 6.77
C GLY A 350 -0.66 27.83 7.39
N ALA A 351 -0.80 26.50 7.27
CA ALA A 351 -1.96 25.76 7.79
C ALA A 351 -1.86 25.41 9.29
N GLY A 352 -0.74 25.77 9.93
CA GLY A 352 -0.44 25.41 11.32
C GLY A 352 0.02 23.96 11.49
N PRO A 353 0.25 23.50 12.73
CA PRO A 353 0.74 22.15 12.99
C PRO A 353 -0.31 21.12 12.58
N ALA A 354 0.08 20.12 11.81
CA ALA A 354 -0.81 19.03 11.43
C ALA A 354 -0.85 17.97 12.53
N ASP A 355 -2.04 17.42 12.75
CA ASP A 355 -2.30 16.38 13.75
C ASP A 355 -2.15 14.97 13.14
N GLY A 356 -2.06 14.90 11.81
CA GLY A 356 -2.07 13.65 11.06
C GLY A 356 -3.49 13.10 10.84
N PRO A 357 -3.60 11.88 10.30
CA PRO A 357 -4.89 11.30 9.98
C PRO A 357 -5.74 11.04 11.23
N PRO A 358 -7.06 11.27 11.17
CA PRO A 358 -7.92 11.15 12.34
C PRO A 358 -7.99 9.70 12.85
N GLY A 359 -8.00 9.58 14.19
CA GLY A 359 -8.19 8.31 14.90
C GLY A 359 -9.58 7.67 14.71
N PRO A 360 -9.82 6.50 15.33
CA PRO A 360 -11.12 5.84 15.27
C PRO A 360 -12.19 6.72 15.91
N ALA A 361 -13.31 6.90 15.22
CA ALA A 361 -14.45 7.65 15.74
C ALA A 361 -15.39 6.71 16.51
N GLU A 362 -15.98 7.21 17.60
CA GLU A 362 -16.96 6.47 18.38
C GLU A 362 -18.19 6.09 17.52
N ALA A 363 -18.63 4.83 17.64
CA ALA A 363 -19.75 4.30 16.89
C ALA A 363 -21.08 4.92 17.35
N LYS A 364 -21.65 5.81 16.53
CA LYS A 364 -22.98 6.39 16.81
C LYS A 364 -24.10 5.35 16.67
N PRO A 365 -25.17 5.43 17.50
CA PRO A 365 -26.37 4.61 17.31
C PRO A 365 -27.02 4.79 15.94
N VAL A 366 -27.53 3.70 15.38
CA VAL A 366 -28.11 3.64 14.04
C VAL A 366 -29.59 3.33 14.13
N ARG A 367 -30.42 4.16 13.47
CA ARG A 367 -31.86 3.93 13.38
C ARG A 367 -32.18 2.83 12.37
N VAL A 368 -32.94 1.82 12.81
CA VAL A 368 -33.38 0.70 11.99
C VAL A 368 -34.90 0.61 12.04
N ARG A 369 -35.53 0.34 10.88
CA ARG A 369 -36.97 0.10 10.79
C ARG A 369 -37.25 -1.33 11.24
N CYS A 370 -38.05 -1.52 12.29
CA CYS A 370 -38.41 -2.86 12.79
C CYS A 370 -39.91 -2.90 13.05
N ARG A 371 -40.63 -3.83 12.40
CA ARG A 371 -42.10 -4.02 12.54
C ARG A 371 -42.94 -2.74 12.47
N GLY A 372 -42.54 -1.76 11.66
CA GLY A 372 -43.28 -0.51 11.57
C GLY A 372 -42.95 0.52 12.66
N GLU A 373 -41.88 0.32 13.44
CA GLU A 373 -41.31 1.32 14.37
C GLU A 373 -39.82 1.61 14.08
N TRP A 374 -39.29 2.67 14.69
CA TRP A 374 -37.87 3.05 14.58
C TRP A 374 -37.14 2.63 15.84
N HIS A 375 -36.21 1.69 15.70
CA HIS A 375 -35.38 1.17 16.79
C HIS A 375 -33.96 1.71 16.69
N LEU A 376 -33.23 1.70 17.80
CA LEU A 376 -31.83 2.10 17.86
C LEU A 376 -30.96 0.86 18.00
N VAL A 377 -30.07 0.68 17.04
CA VAL A 377 -29.05 -0.37 17.04
C VAL A 377 -27.70 0.27 17.29
N ARG A 378 -26.97 -0.19 18.30
CA ARG A 378 -25.63 0.30 18.60
C ARG A 378 -24.74 -0.83 19.06
N SER A 379 -23.44 -0.70 18.83
CA SER A 379 -22.48 -1.60 19.44
C SER A 379 -22.20 -1.15 20.87
N ARG A 380 -22.40 -2.02 21.86
CA ARG A 380 -22.12 -1.73 23.27
C ARG A 380 -21.71 -3.01 23.98
N GLY A 381 -20.62 -2.96 24.75
CA GLY A 381 -20.15 -4.10 25.54
C GLY A 381 -19.78 -5.32 24.68
N GLY A 382 -19.27 -5.10 23.47
CA GLY A 382 -18.87 -6.19 22.56
C GLY A 382 -20.03 -6.97 21.95
N VAL A 383 -21.25 -6.41 21.96
CA VAL A 383 -22.42 -6.96 21.27
C VAL A 383 -23.18 -5.87 20.53
N LEU A 384 -23.81 -6.24 19.42
CA LEU A 384 -24.77 -5.37 18.74
C LEU A 384 -26.10 -5.33 19.53
N ASP A 385 -26.25 -4.29 20.35
CA ASP A 385 -27.43 -4.02 21.19
C ASP A 385 -28.61 -3.56 20.31
N LEU A 386 -29.76 -4.23 20.47
CA LEU A 386 -30.96 -4.08 19.64
C LEU A 386 -32.10 -3.41 20.42
N LEU A 387 -31.93 -2.17 20.89
CA LEU A 387 -32.96 -1.50 21.68
C LEU A 387 -34.26 -1.28 20.88
N PRO A 388 -35.45 -1.57 21.46
CA PRO A 388 -35.73 -1.90 22.86
C PRO A 388 -35.81 -3.42 23.19
N HIS A 389 -35.37 -4.31 22.30
CA HIS A 389 -35.62 -5.75 22.43
C HIS A 389 -34.96 -6.38 23.66
N SER A 390 -35.75 -7.13 24.43
CA SER A 390 -35.26 -7.90 25.58
C SER A 390 -34.39 -9.09 25.13
N ARG A 391 -33.55 -9.62 26.03
CA ARG A 391 -32.75 -10.83 25.73
C ARG A 391 -33.63 -12.04 25.37
N GLU A 392 -34.80 -12.18 25.99
CA GLU A 392 -35.75 -13.25 25.71
C GLU A 392 -36.33 -13.14 24.31
N GLU A 393 -36.71 -11.94 23.88
CA GLU A 393 -37.14 -11.69 22.49
C GLU A 393 -36.02 -12.04 21.52
N GLN A 394 -34.79 -11.61 21.81
CA GLN A 394 -33.62 -11.96 20.99
C GLN A 394 -33.35 -13.47 20.94
N GLN A 395 -33.64 -14.21 21.99
CA GLN A 395 -33.50 -15.67 22.01
C GLN A 395 -34.60 -16.35 21.20
N ARG A 396 -35.87 -15.91 21.35
CA ARG A 396 -37.01 -16.43 20.57
C ARG A 396 -36.79 -16.25 19.08
N GLU A 397 -36.36 -15.06 18.65
CA GLU A 397 -36.09 -14.78 17.23
C GLU A 397 -34.89 -15.59 16.71
N ARG A 398 -33.85 -15.78 17.52
CA ARG A 398 -32.73 -16.67 17.15
C ARG A 398 -33.16 -18.13 16.98
N ALA A 399 -34.06 -18.61 17.84
CA ALA A 399 -34.63 -19.96 17.72
C ALA A 399 -35.51 -20.08 16.47
N MET A 400 -36.42 -19.14 16.24
CA MET A 400 -37.27 -19.11 15.03
C MET A 400 -36.44 -19.12 13.74
N ARG A 401 -35.35 -18.35 13.71
CA ARG A 401 -34.38 -18.36 12.61
C ARG A 401 -33.74 -19.73 12.42
N ALA A 402 -33.31 -20.40 13.49
CA ALA A 402 -32.69 -21.72 13.42
C ALA A 402 -33.62 -22.77 12.76
N PHE A 403 -34.93 -22.56 12.83
CA PHE A 403 -35.95 -23.38 12.16
C PHE A 403 -36.42 -22.82 10.80
N GLY A 404 -35.67 -21.90 10.18
CA GLY A 404 -35.98 -21.36 8.84
C GLY A 404 -36.97 -20.20 8.81
N GLY A 405 -37.28 -19.60 9.96
CA GLY A 405 -38.15 -18.42 10.05
C GLY A 405 -37.51 -17.17 9.41
N ALA A 406 -38.32 -16.36 8.72
CA ALA A 406 -37.88 -15.11 8.13
C ALA A 406 -37.56 -14.06 9.21
N VAL A 407 -36.35 -13.50 9.17
CA VAL A 407 -35.89 -12.49 10.13
C VAL A 407 -36.00 -11.09 9.50
N GLN A 408 -36.57 -10.12 10.22
CA GLN A 408 -36.80 -8.75 9.72
C GLN A 408 -36.30 -7.69 10.72
N GLY A 409 -36.07 -6.47 10.23
CA GLY A 409 -35.71 -5.32 11.07
C GLY A 409 -34.40 -5.49 11.85
N CYS A 410 -34.41 -5.23 13.16
CA CYS A 410 -33.21 -5.27 14.02
C CYS A 410 -32.50 -6.64 14.00
N PHE A 411 -33.26 -7.72 13.99
CA PHE A 411 -32.71 -9.08 13.98
C PHE A 411 -32.06 -9.43 12.64
N ALA A 412 -32.61 -8.93 11.52
CA ALA A 412 -31.99 -9.07 10.21
C ALA A 412 -30.66 -8.32 10.18
N VAL A 413 -30.61 -7.11 10.76
CA VAL A 413 -29.36 -6.34 10.89
C VAL A 413 -28.32 -7.10 11.71
N GLN A 414 -28.69 -7.70 12.85
CA GLN A 414 -27.78 -8.51 13.67
C GLN A 414 -27.30 -9.77 12.93
N GLN A 415 -28.18 -10.42 12.16
CA GLN A 415 -27.80 -11.55 11.32
C GLN A 415 -26.78 -11.12 10.26
N ILE A 416 -27.09 -10.09 9.46
CA ILE A 416 -26.18 -9.58 8.43
C ILE A 416 -24.84 -9.16 9.07
N TRP A 417 -24.85 -8.60 10.28
CA TRP A 417 -23.66 -8.22 11.02
C TRP A 417 -22.76 -9.43 11.33
N THR A 418 -23.36 -10.52 11.82
CA THR A 418 -22.64 -11.73 12.26
C THR A 418 -22.34 -12.75 11.15
N THR A 419 -23.06 -12.72 10.02
CA THR A 419 -22.83 -13.61 8.88
C THR A 419 -22.09 -12.92 7.72
N GLY A 420 -22.18 -11.59 7.63
CA GLY A 420 -21.66 -10.82 6.49
C GLY A 420 -22.56 -10.90 5.24
N GLU A 421 -23.70 -11.58 5.31
CA GLU A 421 -24.62 -11.80 4.20
C GLU A 421 -25.78 -10.81 4.22
N GLY A 422 -26.00 -10.09 3.12
CA GLY A 422 -27.06 -9.09 2.99
C GLY A 422 -26.58 -7.64 3.13
N ARG A 423 -27.54 -6.71 3.20
CA ARG A 423 -27.27 -5.27 3.10
C ARG A 423 -27.50 -4.55 4.43
N LEU A 424 -26.41 -4.14 5.07
CA LEU A 424 -26.47 -3.27 6.27
C LEU A 424 -26.90 -1.83 5.93
N PRO A 425 -27.55 -1.13 6.87
CA PRO A 425 -27.68 0.32 6.87
C PRO A 425 -26.33 1.02 6.62
N ARG A 426 -26.35 2.18 5.96
CA ARG A 426 -25.12 2.90 5.56
C ARG A 426 -24.16 3.14 6.72
N ALA A 427 -24.68 3.53 7.89
CA ALA A 427 -23.87 3.81 9.08
C ALA A 427 -23.20 2.54 9.65
N LEU A 428 -23.92 1.42 9.77
CA LEU A 428 -23.35 0.15 10.21
C LEU A 428 -22.33 -0.40 9.20
N ARG A 429 -22.59 -0.22 7.89
CA ARG A 429 -21.61 -0.59 6.85
C ARG A 429 -20.33 0.23 6.97
N ALA A 430 -20.42 1.50 7.37
CA ALA A 430 -19.26 2.36 7.61
C ALA A 430 -18.48 1.90 8.86
N GLN A 431 -19.16 1.54 9.95
CA GLN A 431 -18.53 0.98 11.15
C GLN A 431 -17.79 -0.33 10.86
N ARG A 432 -18.45 -1.27 10.18
CA ARG A 432 -17.82 -2.51 9.72
C ARG A 432 -16.58 -2.22 8.87
N ARG A 433 -16.70 -1.29 7.92
CA ARG A 433 -15.61 -0.93 7.03
C ARG A 433 -14.43 -0.27 7.76
N GLU A 434 -14.70 0.59 8.74
CA GLU A 434 -13.67 1.21 9.58
C GLU A 434 -12.82 0.14 10.27
N LEU A 435 -13.47 -0.83 10.93
CA LEU A 435 -12.79 -1.92 11.62
C LEU A 435 -11.90 -2.74 10.67
N PHE A 436 -12.46 -3.22 9.55
CA PHE A 436 -11.70 -4.08 8.63
C PHE A 436 -10.65 -3.32 7.81
N LEU A 437 -10.80 -2.02 7.57
CA LEU A 437 -9.73 -1.23 6.96
C LEU A 437 -8.57 -1.01 7.93
N ARG A 438 -8.83 -0.79 9.23
CA ARG A 438 -7.76 -0.76 10.23
C ARG A 438 -7.02 -2.09 10.31
N ALA A 439 -7.77 -3.20 10.36
CA ALA A 439 -7.21 -4.55 10.28
C ALA A 439 -6.34 -4.75 9.03
N GLN A 440 -6.87 -4.38 7.84
CA GLN A 440 -6.15 -4.52 6.57
C GLN A 440 -4.80 -3.79 6.55
N HIS A 441 -4.68 -2.66 7.26
CA HIS A 441 -3.48 -1.84 7.32
C HIS A 441 -2.56 -2.16 8.50
N GLY A 442 -2.89 -3.19 9.30
CA GLY A 442 -2.13 -3.58 10.48
C GLY A 442 -2.22 -2.59 11.64
N ASP A 443 -3.32 -1.83 11.72
CA ASP A 443 -3.56 -0.85 12.77
C ASP A 443 -4.15 -1.52 14.03
N THR A 444 -3.32 -2.32 14.72
CA THR A 444 -3.70 -2.98 15.98
C THR A 444 -4.24 -2.00 17.02
N PRO A 445 -3.57 -0.86 17.33
CA PRO A 445 -4.08 0.09 18.32
C PRO A 445 -5.45 0.66 17.94
N GLY A 446 -5.68 0.94 16.66
CA GLY A 446 -6.98 1.42 16.18
C GLY A 446 -8.08 0.34 16.23
N VAL A 447 -7.74 -0.93 15.98
CA VAL A 447 -8.67 -2.06 16.16
C VAL A 447 -9.04 -2.21 17.63
N LEU A 448 -8.05 -2.19 18.54
CA LEU A 448 -8.28 -2.28 19.98
C LEU A 448 -9.14 -1.13 20.49
N ALA A 449 -8.84 0.10 20.08
CA ALA A 449 -9.63 1.27 20.45
C ALA A 449 -11.10 1.16 20.01
N LEU A 450 -11.37 0.57 18.83
CA LEU A 450 -12.75 0.30 18.39
C LEU A 450 -13.44 -0.77 19.26
N LEU A 451 -12.72 -1.84 19.63
CA LEU A 451 -13.24 -2.89 20.49
C LEU A 451 -13.48 -2.38 21.92
N ASP A 452 -12.60 -1.53 22.45
CA ASP A 452 -12.73 -0.87 23.76
C ASP A 452 -13.91 0.11 23.78
N ALA A 453 -14.16 0.79 22.66
CA ALA A 453 -15.37 1.60 22.46
C ALA A 453 -16.66 0.77 22.32
N GLY A 454 -16.58 -0.57 22.42
CA GLY A 454 -17.71 -1.47 22.46
C GLY A 454 -18.14 -2.05 21.12
N THR A 455 -17.31 -1.94 20.07
CA THR A 455 -17.55 -2.60 18.77
C THR A 455 -17.67 -4.11 18.95
N ASP A 456 -18.69 -4.73 18.35
CA ASP A 456 -18.94 -6.16 18.42
C ASP A 456 -17.95 -6.92 17.52
N PRO A 457 -17.02 -7.71 18.10
CA PRO A 457 -15.98 -8.39 17.34
C PRO A 457 -16.51 -9.51 16.45
N ARG A 458 -17.79 -9.92 16.63
CA ARG A 458 -18.43 -10.97 15.81
C ARG A 458 -18.85 -10.48 14.43
N VAL A 459 -18.59 -9.21 14.12
CA VAL A 459 -18.83 -8.68 12.78
C VAL A 459 -18.02 -9.45 11.73
N ARG A 460 -18.65 -9.75 10.60
CA ARG A 460 -17.98 -10.35 9.43
C ARG A 460 -17.87 -9.37 8.28
N ASP A 461 -16.74 -9.41 7.57
CA ASP A 461 -16.50 -8.59 6.38
C ASP A 461 -17.35 -9.03 5.16
N ALA A 462 -17.12 -8.42 4.00
CA ALA A 462 -17.83 -8.78 2.78
C ALA A 462 -17.47 -10.18 2.23
N ARG A 463 -16.30 -10.72 2.61
CA ARG A 463 -15.81 -12.08 2.30
C ARG A 463 -16.24 -13.10 3.36
N GLY A 464 -17.05 -12.69 4.35
CA GLY A 464 -17.48 -13.56 5.45
C GLY A 464 -16.39 -13.84 6.49
N ARG A 465 -15.28 -13.10 6.46
CA ARG A 465 -14.16 -13.25 7.39
C ARG A 465 -14.46 -12.58 8.73
N THR A 466 -14.09 -13.25 9.81
CA THR A 466 -14.07 -12.72 11.19
C THR A 466 -12.73 -12.01 11.46
N LEU A 467 -12.59 -11.33 12.60
CA LEU A 467 -11.31 -10.75 13.01
C LEU A 467 -10.19 -11.80 13.19
N LEU A 468 -10.52 -13.06 13.54
CA LEU A 468 -9.52 -14.13 13.59
C LEU A 468 -8.85 -14.32 12.22
N HIS A 469 -9.62 -14.34 11.13
CA HIS A 469 -9.03 -14.46 9.79
C HIS A 469 -8.06 -13.32 9.45
N GLU A 470 -8.20 -12.14 10.04
CA GLU A 470 -7.34 -10.99 9.79
C GLU A 470 -6.11 -10.92 10.72
N LEU A 471 -5.93 -11.85 11.67
CA LEU A 471 -4.82 -11.78 12.64
C LEU A 471 -3.43 -11.86 12.01
N HIS A 472 -3.30 -12.37 10.79
CA HIS A 472 -2.04 -12.31 10.04
C HIS A 472 -1.60 -10.88 9.70
N LEU A 473 -2.50 -9.90 9.76
CA LEU A 473 -2.21 -8.49 9.53
C LEU A 473 -1.97 -7.70 10.82
N LEU A 474 -2.33 -8.28 11.97
CA LEU A 474 -2.45 -7.61 13.24
C LEU A 474 -1.51 -8.23 14.28
N ASP A 475 -1.39 -7.55 15.42
CA ASP A 475 -0.74 -8.15 16.58
C ASP A 475 -1.64 -9.22 17.19
N HIS A 476 -1.23 -10.47 17.03
CA HIS A 476 -2.00 -11.61 17.47
C HIS A 476 -1.83 -11.89 18.96
N GLU A 477 -0.72 -11.48 19.59
CA GLU A 477 -0.49 -11.71 21.01
C GLU A 477 -1.54 -10.97 21.85
N GLU A 478 -1.86 -9.73 21.44
CA GLU A 478 -2.88 -8.93 22.10
C GLU A 478 -4.30 -9.33 21.72
N LEU A 479 -4.55 -9.63 20.42
CA LEU A 479 -5.91 -9.80 19.91
C LEU A 479 -6.43 -11.23 20.00
N LEU A 480 -5.61 -12.27 19.84
CA LEU A 480 -6.09 -13.65 19.84
C LEU A 480 -6.79 -14.02 21.16
N PRO A 481 -6.19 -13.81 22.35
CA PRO A 481 -6.85 -14.15 23.62
C PRO A 481 -8.16 -13.37 23.81
N ARG A 482 -8.16 -12.09 23.41
CA ARG A 482 -9.33 -11.22 23.52
C ARG A 482 -10.48 -11.67 22.62
N LEU A 483 -10.19 -12.06 21.39
CA LEU A 483 -11.20 -12.53 20.42
C LEU A 483 -11.78 -13.90 20.82
N LEU A 484 -10.94 -14.80 21.33
CA LEU A 484 -11.39 -16.08 21.89
C LEU A 484 -12.23 -15.89 23.16
N GLY A 485 -11.83 -14.95 24.03
CA GLY A 485 -12.63 -14.56 25.20
C GLY A 485 -14.00 -13.95 24.83
N ALA A 486 -14.12 -13.36 23.64
CA ALA A 486 -15.40 -12.92 23.08
C ALA A 486 -16.21 -14.05 22.41
N GLY A 487 -15.69 -15.28 22.39
CA GLY A 487 -16.35 -16.46 21.83
C GLY A 487 -16.36 -16.50 20.32
N LEU A 488 -15.33 -15.94 19.65
CA LEU A 488 -15.15 -16.16 18.22
C LEU A 488 -14.70 -17.61 17.99
N ASP A 489 -15.28 -18.23 16.95
CA ASP A 489 -15.03 -19.61 16.57
C ASP A 489 -13.77 -19.72 15.70
N LEU A 490 -12.81 -20.56 16.13
CA LEU A 490 -11.58 -20.88 15.42
C LEU A 490 -11.84 -21.62 14.10
N GLU A 491 -12.99 -22.26 13.95
CA GLU A 491 -13.37 -23.02 12.77
C GLU A 491 -14.41 -22.27 11.89
N ALA A 492 -14.63 -20.99 12.19
CA ALA A 492 -15.52 -20.15 11.40
C ALA A 492 -15.03 -20.10 9.95
N ARG A 493 -15.88 -20.50 8.99
CA ARG A 493 -15.52 -20.44 7.57
C ARG A 493 -15.86 -19.09 6.94
N SER A 494 -14.94 -18.60 6.12
CA SER A 494 -15.17 -17.51 5.17
C SER A 494 -16.05 -17.97 4.00
N LYS A 495 -16.40 -17.06 3.09
CA LYS A 495 -17.16 -17.41 1.87
C LYS A 495 -16.39 -18.30 0.89
N ALA A 496 -15.06 -18.35 1.00
CA ALA A 496 -14.19 -19.24 0.23
C ALA A 496 -13.88 -20.53 1.01
N GLY A 497 -14.74 -20.91 1.96
CA GLY A 497 -14.55 -22.10 2.79
C GLY A 497 -13.42 -22.03 3.82
N LEU A 498 -12.50 -21.06 3.74
CA LEU A 498 -11.29 -21.02 4.57
C LEU A 498 -11.55 -20.75 6.04
N THR A 499 -10.84 -21.46 6.93
CA THR A 499 -10.71 -21.17 8.37
C THR A 499 -9.68 -20.06 8.65
N PRO A 500 -9.68 -19.44 9.84
CA PRO A 500 -8.62 -18.52 10.28
C PRO A 500 -7.19 -19.07 10.12
N LEU A 501 -6.95 -20.34 10.48
CA LEU A 501 -5.64 -20.97 10.32
C LEU A 501 -5.25 -21.07 8.83
N GLN A 502 -6.17 -21.51 7.97
CA GLN A 502 -5.92 -21.59 6.52
C GLN A 502 -5.58 -20.21 5.94
N VAL A 503 -6.32 -19.16 6.34
CA VAL A 503 -6.01 -17.79 5.89
C VAL A 503 -4.63 -17.34 6.38
N ALA A 504 -4.24 -17.63 7.62
CA ALA A 504 -2.91 -17.26 8.14
C ALA A 504 -1.78 -17.95 7.35
N VAL A 505 -1.92 -19.23 7.03
CA VAL A 505 -0.93 -19.96 6.22
C VAL A 505 -0.88 -19.41 4.79
N GLN A 506 -2.04 -19.25 4.15
CA GLN A 506 -2.16 -18.79 2.77
C GLN A 506 -1.73 -17.34 2.56
N CYS A 507 -2.00 -16.44 3.51
CA CYS A 507 -1.81 -15.00 3.34
C CYS A 507 -0.55 -14.45 4.05
N GLY A 508 0.41 -15.31 4.41
CA GLY A 508 1.70 -14.85 4.94
C GLY A 508 1.72 -14.48 6.42
N GLY A 509 0.81 -15.03 7.24
CA GLY A 509 0.85 -14.87 8.70
C GLY A 509 2.04 -15.57 9.32
N SER A 510 2.61 -15.02 10.40
CA SER A 510 3.88 -15.51 10.97
C SER A 510 3.79 -16.94 11.55
N ALA A 511 4.95 -17.58 11.73
CA ALA A 511 5.01 -18.90 12.35
C ALA A 511 4.47 -18.88 13.79
N GLU A 512 4.67 -17.78 14.51
CA GLU A 512 4.18 -17.55 15.88
C GLU A 512 2.65 -17.51 15.90
N LEU A 513 2.02 -16.79 14.97
CA LEU A 513 0.56 -16.80 14.83
C LEU A 513 0.03 -18.20 14.54
N VAL A 514 0.68 -18.94 13.64
CA VAL A 514 0.29 -20.32 13.32
C VAL A 514 0.39 -21.21 14.57
N ARG A 515 1.48 -21.11 15.34
CA ARG A 515 1.62 -21.84 16.61
C ARG A 515 0.53 -21.46 17.61
N ALA A 516 0.27 -20.17 17.77
CA ALA A 516 -0.77 -19.68 18.67
C ALA A 516 -2.17 -20.23 18.29
N TYR A 517 -2.47 -20.37 17.00
CA TYR A 517 -3.69 -21.02 16.54
C TYR A 517 -3.76 -22.51 16.86
N LEU A 518 -2.65 -23.23 16.70
CA LEU A 518 -2.57 -24.66 17.04
C LEU A 518 -2.72 -24.87 18.56
N GLU A 519 -2.09 -24.03 19.37
CA GLU A 519 -2.21 -24.04 20.83
C GLU A 519 -3.64 -23.72 21.29
N ALA A 520 -4.33 -22.82 20.58
CA ALA A 520 -5.74 -22.53 20.80
C ALA A 520 -6.69 -23.65 20.35
N GLY A 521 -6.18 -24.69 19.67
CA GLY A 521 -6.95 -25.87 19.26
C GLY A 521 -7.53 -25.82 17.85
N SER A 522 -6.95 -25.03 16.95
CA SER A 522 -7.38 -25.01 15.54
C SER A 522 -7.15 -26.36 14.88
N ARG A 523 -8.11 -26.80 14.06
CA ARG A 523 -8.02 -28.05 13.30
C ARG A 523 -7.01 -27.94 12.16
N ILE A 524 -6.27 -29.02 11.94
CA ILE A 524 -5.29 -29.12 10.84
C ILE A 524 -5.72 -30.06 9.72
N ASP A 525 -6.80 -30.82 9.92
CA ASP A 525 -7.43 -31.71 8.95
C ASP A 525 -8.43 -30.97 8.05
N VAL A 526 -8.00 -29.82 7.54
CA VAL A 526 -8.82 -28.92 6.72
C VAL A 526 -8.23 -28.79 5.32
N VAL A 527 -9.13 -28.72 4.34
CA VAL A 527 -8.80 -28.45 2.93
C VAL A 527 -9.47 -27.16 2.46
N ASP A 528 -8.87 -26.49 1.48
CA ASP A 528 -9.46 -25.32 0.83
C ASP A 528 -10.46 -25.73 -0.28
N ASP A 529 -11.02 -24.74 -0.98
CA ASP A 529 -11.97 -24.99 -2.09
C ASP A 529 -11.33 -25.72 -3.29
N ALA A 530 -9.99 -25.76 -3.36
CA ALA A 530 -9.24 -26.53 -4.37
C ALA A 530 -8.79 -27.90 -3.80
N GLU A 531 -9.37 -28.32 -2.68
CA GLU A 531 -9.05 -29.57 -1.97
C GLU A 531 -7.60 -29.62 -1.49
N LEU A 532 -6.89 -28.49 -1.39
CA LEU A 532 -5.51 -28.48 -0.92
C LEU A 532 -5.46 -28.51 0.61
N SER A 533 -4.65 -29.42 1.14
CA SER A 533 -4.37 -29.48 2.58
C SER A 533 -3.43 -28.35 3.03
N LEU A 534 -3.35 -28.11 4.34
CA LEU A 534 -2.40 -27.14 4.91
C LEU A 534 -0.94 -27.45 4.50
N ALA A 535 -0.55 -28.72 4.42
CA ALA A 535 0.78 -29.13 3.96
C ALA A 535 1.04 -28.73 2.50
N GLN A 536 0.07 -29.00 1.61
CA GLN A 536 0.14 -28.62 0.20
C GLN A 536 0.17 -27.10 0.02
N VAL A 537 -0.59 -26.35 0.82
CA VAL A 537 -0.54 -24.88 0.82
C VAL A 537 0.83 -24.36 1.28
N VAL A 538 1.43 -24.96 2.32
CA VAL A 538 2.79 -24.61 2.78
C VAL A 538 3.82 -24.83 1.65
N ARG A 539 3.73 -25.96 0.91
CA ARG A 539 4.58 -26.22 -0.27
C ARG A 539 4.33 -25.20 -1.38
N ARG A 540 3.05 -24.98 -1.74
CA ARG A 540 2.62 -24.04 -2.81
C ARG A 540 3.20 -22.64 -2.65
N TYR A 541 3.22 -22.13 -1.42
CA TYR A 541 3.74 -20.80 -1.10
C TYR A 541 5.19 -20.80 -0.59
N ARG A 542 5.88 -21.95 -0.64
CA ARG A 542 7.27 -22.14 -0.19
C ARG A 542 7.52 -21.58 1.23
N ARG A 543 6.58 -21.82 2.15
CA ARG A 543 6.61 -21.34 3.55
C ARG A 543 7.54 -22.20 4.41
N THR A 544 8.85 -22.06 4.23
CA THR A 544 9.87 -22.86 4.96
C THR A 544 9.78 -22.67 6.47
N ASP A 545 9.32 -21.50 6.93
CA ASP A 545 9.06 -21.19 8.33
C ASP A 545 7.93 -22.03 8.96
N LEU A 546 7.08 -22.64 8.13
CA LEU A 546 5.97 -23.51 8.53
C LEU A 546 6.23 -25.00 8.29
N ALA A 547 7.50 -25.42 8.13
CA ALA A 547 7.86 -26.82 7.96
C ALA A 547 7.26 -27.71 9.07
N PHE A 548 7.25 -27.23 10.32
CA PHE A 548 6.65 -27.93 11.46
C PHE A 548 5.15 -28.24 11.27
N LEU A 549 4.39 -27.36 10.62
CA LEU A 549 2.96 -27.57 10.37
C LEU A 549 2.78 -28.59 9.23
N ARG A 550 3.58 -28.46 8.17
CA ARG A 550 3.57 -29.42 7.05
C ARG A 550 3.85 -30.83 7.56
N ASP A 551 4.98 -31.02 8.26
CA ASP A 551 5.42 -32.33 8.73
C ASP A 551 4.37 -32.95 9.69
N ARG A 552 3.73 -32.11 10.51
CA ARG A 552 2.65 -32.54 11.41
C ARG A 552 1.40 -33.00 10.65
N VAL A 553 0.97 -32.27 9.63
CA VAL A 553 -0.21 -32.62 8.82
C VAL A 553 0.03 -33.90 8.03
N GLU A 554 1.20 -34.03 7.41
CA GLU A 554 1.60 -35.23 6.66
C GLU A 554 1.68 -36.47 7.57
N GLY A 555 2.15 -36.29 8.82
CA GLY A 555 2.24 -37.37 9.80
C GLY A 555 0.89 -37.77 10.42
N GLU A 556 0.04 -36.82 10.78
CA GLU A 556 -1.25 -37.09 11.44
C GLU A 556 -2.37 -37.47 10.46
N PHE A 557 -2.33 -36.95 9.22
CA PHE A 557 -3.37 -37.11 8.21
C PHE A 557 -2.77 -37.48 6.83
N PRO A 558 -2.12 -38.64 6.69
CA PRO A 558 -1.54 -39.06 5.42
C PRO A 558 -2.62 -39.15 4.33
N GLY A 559 -2.33 -38.60 3.14
CA GLY A 559 -3.26 -38.59 2.00
C GLY A 559 -4.35 -37.50 2.06
N ILE A 560 -4.29 -36.56 3.01
CA ILE A 560 -5.15 -35.39 2.98
C ILE A 560 -4.69 -34.40 1.92
N GLY A 561 -5.58 -34.02 1.01
CA GLY A 561 -5.30 -33.05 -0.04
C GLY A 561 -5.66 -33.57 -1.42
N SER A 562 -5.12 -32.90 -2.45
CA SER A 562 -5.33 -33.25 -3.85
C SER A 562 -4.14 -34.03 -4.42
N GLU A 563 -4.34 -35.27 -4.84
CA GLU A 563 -3.30 -36.10 -5.50
C GLU A 563 -2.76 -35.42 -6.78
N TRP A 564 -3.64 -34.80 -7.56
CA TRP A 564 -3.26 -34.05 -8.77
C TRP A 564 -2.28 -32.91 -8.47
N PHE A 565 -2.41 -32.25 -7.33
CA PHE A 565 -1.49 -31.17 -6.96
C PHE A 565 -0.08 -31.71 -6.67
N ASP A 566 0.01 -32.87 -6.03
CA ASP A 566 1.31 -33.49 -5.74
C ASP A 566 2.01 -33.91 -7.03
N GLU A 567 1.29 -34.55 -7.96
CA GLU A 567 1.80 -34.87 -9.31
C GLU A 567 2.29 -33.60 -10.04
N HIS A 568 1.47 -32.54 -10.05
CA HIS A 568 1.83 -31.29 -10.71
C HIS A 568 3.05 -30.59 -10.09
N MET A 569 3.23 -30.69 -8.77
CA MET A 569 4.40 -30.12 -8.10
C MET A 569 5.66 -30.95 -8.37
N GLU A 570 5.55 -32.28 -8.41
CA GLU A 570 6.67 -33.18 -8.75
C GLU A 570 7.17 -32.94 -10.18
N GLU A 571 6.26 -32.81 -11.16
CA GLU A 571 6.62 -32.46 -12.54
C GLU A 571 7.39 -31.12 -12.60
N ARG A 572 6.94 -30.13 -11.81
CA ARG A 572 7.58 -28.81 -11.77
C ARG A 572 8.93 -28.82 -11.06
N GLU A 573 9.06 -29.57 -9.97
CA GLU A 573 10.33 -29.73 -9.26
C GLU A 573 11.36 -30.46 -10.16
N ALA A 574 10.93 -31.45 -10.94
CA ALA A 574 11.79 -32.12 -11.93
C ALA A 574 12.23 -31.19 -13.09
N GLU A 575 11.33 -30.35 -13.62
CA GLU A 575 11.69 -29.32 -14.61
C GLU A 575 12.68 -28.27 -14.05
N GLU A 576 12.64 -28.01 -12.74
CA GLU A 576 13.57 -27.10 -12.05
C GLU A 576 14.99 -27.72 -11.96
N GLU A 577 15.11 -29.00 -11.60
CA GLU A 577 16.40 -29.71 -11.49
C GLU A 577 17.09 -29.88 -12.87
N ASP A 578 16.34 -30.18 -13.92
CA ASP A 578 16.86 -30.31 -15.30
C ASP A 578 17.29 -28.95 -15.90
N GLY A 579 16.80 -27.83 -15.36
CA GLY A 579 17.18 -26.47 -15.77
C GLY A 579 18.41 -25.90 -15.05
N GLU A 580 18.89 -26.57 -14.00
CA GLU A 580 20.10 -26.22 -13.24
C GLU A 580 21.36 -27.00 -13.68
N ALA A 581 21.19 -28.08 -14.45
CA ALA A 581 22.26 -28.87 -15.09
C ALA A 581 22.71 -28.29 -16.45
#